data_AF-A0AAD8YH56-F1
#
_entry.id   AF-A0AAD8YH56-F1
#
_cell.length_a   1.000
_cell.length_b   1.000
_cell.length_c   1.000
_cell.angle_alpha   90.00
_cell.angle_beta   90.00
_cell.angle_gamma   90.00
#
_symmetry.space_group_name_H-M   'P 1'
#
loop_
_entity.id
_entity.type
_entity.pdbx_description
1 polymer ?
#
loop_
_entity_poly.entity_id
_entity_poly.type
_entity_poly.pdbx_seq_one_letter_code
_entity_poly.pdbx_strand_id
1 'polypeptide(L)'
;MKWCRLNCLYCRTLPALSRPLANILHHKTKGNPLFVKQVMLELYKQRLLYPSLSRRRWRWRWVWEADKILDMKIPENVATFITNSFDRLPFEVVSALVILSCFGASADISLMEVLEREIAPLDEAVAHSVLGKRNGEFYFMHDKLQEAAYSKMKPEERCLHHNRYGLALGFVAARERDDRVLLTAVSQINHGDRTQSLMKSKL
;
A
#
# COMPACT_ATOMS: atom_id res chain seq x y z
N MET A 1 -4.49 -23.00 7.74
CA MET A 1 -3.89 -23.85 6.68
C MET A 1 -4.51 -23.72 5.26
N LYS A 2 -5.57 -22.92 5.02
CA LYS A 2 -6.17 -22.77 3.66
C LYS A 2 -5.46 -21.76 2.74
N TRP A 3 -4.65 -20.84 3.30
CA TRP A 3 -4.00 -19.75 2.55
C TRP A 3 -2.86 -20.16 1.61
N CYS A 4 -2.17 -21.29 1.85
CA CYS A 4 -1.10 -21.77 0.96
C CYS A 4 -1.58 -22.17 -0.45
N ARG A 5 -2.89 -22.34 -0.68
CA ARG A 5 -3.40 -22.76 -2.00
C ARG A 5 -3.61 -21.61 -2.97
N LEU A 6 -3.99 -20.41 -2.51
CA LEU A 6 -4.38 -19.33 -3.43
C LEU A 6 -3.20 -18.62 -4.11
N ASN A 7 -1.99 -18.64 -3.53
CA ASN A 7 -0.79 -18.05 -4.17
C ASN A 7 0.12 -19.08 -4.87
N CYS A 8 -0.31 -20.34 -5.00
CA CYS A 8 0.47 -21.40 -5.67
C CYS A 8 0.46 -21.34 -7.21
N LEU A 9 -0.27 -20.42 -7.84
CA LEU A 9 -0.28 -20.32 -9.30
C LEU A 9 1.03 -19.76 -9.88
N TYR A 10 1.77 -18.96 -9.11
CA TYR A 10 3.10 -18.46 -9.53
C TYR A 10 4.28 -19.37 -9.13
N CYS A 11 4.07 -20.27 -8.16
CA CYS A 11 5.07 -21.22 -7.70
C CYS A 11 4.56 -22.65 -7.93
N ARG A 12 4.94 -23.28 -9.05
CA ARG A 12 4.83 -24.74 -9.23
C ARG A 12 5.79 -25.49 -8.27
N THR A 13 5.63 -25.30 -6.97
CA THR A 13 6.36 -26.01 -5.92
C THR A 13 5.43 -27.01 -5.27
N LEU A 14 5.87 -28.27 -5.13
CA LEU A 14 5.10 -29.28 -4.38
C LEU A 14 4.75 -28.72 -2.98
N PRO A 15 3.52 -28.93 -2.47
CA PRO A 15 3.10 -28.48 -1.14
C PRO A 15 4.03 -28.97 -0.01
N ALA A 16 4.71 -30.10 -0.19
CA ALA A 16 5.68 -30.63 0.77
C ALA A 16 6.98 -29.80 0.83
N LEU A 17 7.41 -29.22 -0.29
CA LEU A 17 8.65 -28.45 -0.38
C LEU A 17 8.48 -27.02 0.14
N SER A 18 7.28 -26.45 0.05
CA SER A 18 7.02 -25.09 0.53
C SER A 18 6.65 -25.00 2.02
N ARG A 19 6.34 -26.13 2.68
CA ARG A 19 5.97 -26.18 4.10
C ARG A 19 6.99 -25.55 5.05
N PRO A 20 8.31 -25.83 4.95
CA PRO A 20 9.29 -25.24 5.86
C PRO A 20 9.34 -23.71 5.74
N LEU A 21 9.39 -23.19 4.51
CA LEU A 21 9.36 -21.76 4.26
C LEU A 21 8.03 -21.14 4.71
N ALA A 22 6.90 -21.79 4.45
CA ALA A 22 5.59 -21.33 4.91
C ALA A 22 5.49 -21.23 6.43
N ASN A 23 6.09 -22.16 7.17
CA ASN A 23 6.13 -22.11 8.63
C ASN A 23 6.99 -20.96 9.14
N ILE A 24 8.18 -20.75 8.55
CA ILE A 24 9.06 -19.62 8.90
C ILE A 24 8.34 -18.29 8.64
N LEU A 25 7.73 -18.15 7.45
CA LEU A 25 6.96 -16.95 7.09
C LEU A 25 5.76 -16.76 8.01
N HIS A 26 5.01 -17.83 8.33
CA HIS A 26 3.87 -17.74 9.22
C HIS A 26 4.28 -17.32 10.64
N HIS A 27 5.38 -17.88 11.15
CA HIS A 27 5.91 -17.53 12.47
C HIS A 27 6.33 -16.05 12.53
N LYS A 28 7.06 -15.57 11.52
CA LYS A 28 7.55 -14.18 11.45
C LYS A 28 6.45 -13.16 11.17
N THR A 29 5.42 -13.53 10.42
CA THR A 29 4.37 -12.59 10.01
C THR A 29 3.07 -12.75 10.80
N LYS A 30 3.01 -13.72 11.72
CA LYS A 30 1.79 -14.18 12.41
C LYS A 30 0.64 -14.50 11.44
N GLY A 31 0.96 -14.88 10.21
CA GLY A 31 0.00 -15.18 9.16
C GLY A 31 -0.67 -13.96 8.52
N ASN A 32 -0.18 -12.74 8.76
CA ASN A 32 -0.69 -11.56 8.12
C ASN A 32 -0.31 -11.53 6.62
N PRO A 33 -1.27 -11.60 5.66
CA PRO A 33 -0.96 -11.72 4.23
C PRO A 33 -0.17 -10.54 3.66
N LEU A 34 -0.44 -9.31 4.12
CA LEU A 34 0.31 -8.10 3.77
C LEU A 34 1.78 -8.29 4.14
N PHE A 35 2.01 -8.78 5.35
CA PHE A 35 3.36 -8.91 5.83
C PHE A 35 4.11 -10.06 5.17
N VAL A 36 3.42 -11.16 4.84
CA VAL A 36 3.97 -12.25 4.02
C VAL A 36 4.47 -11.74 2.67
N LYS A 37 3.67 -10.92 1.97
CA LYS A 37 4.06 -10.35 0.67
C LYS A 37 5.32 -9.51 0.79
N GLN A 38 5.39 -8.62 1.79
CA GLN A 38 6.57 -7.79 1.99
C GLN A 38 7.81 -8.61 2.32
N VAL A 39 7.69 -9.56 3.25
CA VAL A 39 8.81 -10.43 3.62
C VAL A 39 9.28 -11.22 2.40
N MET A 40 8.37 -11.75 1.57
CA MET A 40 8.76 -12.43 0.34
C MET A 40 9.52 -11.53 -0.65
N LEU A 41 9.07 -10.28 -0.82
CA LEU A 41 9.79 -9.30 -1.66
C LEU A 41 11.18 -8.98 -1.11
N GLU A 42 11.31 -8.82 0.20
CA GLU A 42 12.59 -8.55 0.85
C GLU A 42 13.55 -9.73 0.71
N LEU A 43 13.06 -10.96 0.93
CA LEU A 43 13.84 -12.18 0.73
C LEU A 43 14.34 -12.32 -0.71
N TYR A 44 13.51 -11.93 -1.67
CA TYR A 44 13.90 -11.91 -3.08
C TYR A 44 14.96 -10.83 -3.36
N LYS A 45 14.75 -9.60 -2.87
CA LYS A 45 15.71 -8.48 -3.01
C LYS A 45 17.08 -8.81 -2.41
N GLN A 46 17.11 -9.43 -1.23
CA GLN A 46 18.33 -9.86 -0.54
C GLN A 46 18.93 -11.17 -1.10
N ARG A 47 18.32 -11.78 -2.14
CA ARG A 47 18.72 -13.07 -2.70
C ARG A 47 18.75 -14.21 -1.67
N LEU A 48 17.93 -14.12 -0.63
CA LEU A 48 17.69 -15.19 0.34
C LEU A 48 16.60 -16.16 -0.14
N LEU A 49 15.82 -15.76 -1.14
CA LEU A 49 14.86 -16.58 -1.87
C LEU A 49 15.06 -16.35 -3.37
N TYR A 50 15.48 -17.38 -4.12
CA TYR A 50 15.79 -17.23 -5.53
C TYR A 50 15.48 -18.51 -6.35
N PRO A 51 15.17 -18.37 -7.65
CA PRO A 51 15.03 -19.52 -8.52
C PRO A 51 16.42 -20.10 -8.88
N SER A 52 16.55 -21.42 -8.78
CA SER A 52 17.75 -22.17 -9.15
C SER A 52 17.41 -23.34 -10.05
N LEU A 53 18.24 -23.58 -11.07
CA LEU A 53 18.07 -24.70 -11.99
C LEU A 53 18.63 -25.98 -11.34
N SER A 54 17.75 -26.93 -11.05
CA SER A 54 18.17 -28.23 -10.54
C SER A 54 18.81 -29.04 -11.67
N ARG A 55 20.16 -29.14 -11.64
CA ARG A 55 20.95 -29.89 -12.64
C ARG A 55 20.51 -31.35 -12.84
N ARG A 56 19.97 -31.98 -11.78
CA ARG A 56 19.47 -33.38 -11.83
C ARG A 56 18.13 -33.56 -12.54
N ARG A 57 17.32 -32.50 -12.68
CA ARG A 57 15.93 -32.61 -13.17
C ARG A 57 15.58 -31.59 -14.25
N TRP A 58 16.54 -30.77 -14.70
CA TRP A 58 16.34 -29.68 -15.67
C TRP A 58 15.08 -28.86 -15.36
N ARG A 59 14.88 -28.56 -14.08
CA ARG A 59 13.69 -27.88 -13.58
C ARG A 59 14.06 -26.78 -12.61
N TRP A 60 13.43 -25.63 -12.80
CA TRP A 60 13.49 -24.52 -11.87
C TRP A 60 12.92 -24.93 -10.50
N ARG A 61 13.65 -24.60 -9.44
CA ARG A 61 13.21 -24.76 -8.05
C ARG A 61 13.55 -23.49 -7.28
N TRP A 62 12.65 -23.08 -6.41
CA TRP A 62 12.96 -22.07 -5.39
C TRP A 62 13.92 -22.64 -4.36
N VAL A 63 15.01 -21.92 -4.12
CA VAL A 63 15.99 -22.18 -3.07
C VAL A 63 15.92 -21.03 -2.07
N TRP A 64 16.06 -21.35 -0.80
CA TRP A 64 16.08 -20.36 0.27
C TRP A 64 17.11 -20.70 1.35
N GLU A 65 17.66 -19.67 1.98
CA GLU A 65 18.68 -19.78 3.03
C GLU A 65 18.01 -19.74 4.41
N ALA A 66 17.49 -20.89 4.89
CA ALA A 66 16.63 -20.95 6.07
C ALA A 66 17.21 -20.26 7.32
N ASP A 67 18.49 -20.49 7.63
CA ASP A 67 19.14 -19.92 8.81
C ASP A 67 19.23 -18.39 8.72
N LYS A 68 19.62 -17.86 7.55
CA LYS A 68 19.66 -16.42 7.29
C LYS A 68 18.28 -15.78 7.38
N ILE A 69 17.24 -16.48 6.94
CA ILE A 69 15.86 -15.99 7.03
C ILE A 69 15.41 -15.92 8.49
N LEU A 70 15.76 -16.92 9.30
CA LEU A 70 15.47 -16.96 10.73
C LEU A 70 16.17 -15.83 11.49
N ASP A 71 17.41 -15.52 11.14
CA ASP A 71 18.19 -14.43 11.75
C ASP A 71 17.81 -13.03 11.24
N MET A 72 17.07 -12.96 10.12
CA MET A 72 16.67 -11.68 9.54
C MET A 72 15.76 -10.91 10.52
N LYS A 73 16.15 -9.68 10.85
CA LYS A 73 15.33 -8.74 11.62
C LYS A 73 14.17 -8.27 10.75
N ILE A 74 13.01 -8.86 10.98
CA ILE A 74 11.74 -8.47 10.36
C ILE A 74 10.93 -7.75 11.45
N PRO A 75 10.20 -6.67 11.14
CA PRO A 75 9.34 -6.02 12.12
C PRO A 75 8.43 -7.05 12.82
N GLU A 76 8.21 -6.94 14.13
CA GLU A 76 7.45 -7.98 14.85
C GLU A 76 5.94 -7.86 14.64
N ASN A 77 5.46 -6.71 14.18
CA ASN A 77 4.05 -6.44 13.97
C ASN A 77 3.78 -5.53 12.76
N VAL A 78 2.52 -5.51 12.32
CA VAL A 78 2.07 -4.71 11.18
C VAL A 78 2.24 -3.22 11.44
N ALA A 79 2.07 -2.77 12.69
CA ALA A 79 2.23 -1.37 13.05
C ALA A 79 3.67 -0.88 12.83
N THR A 80 4.67 -1.63 13.29
CA THR A 80 6.10 -1.35 13.06
C THR A 80 6.45 -1.45 11.58
N PHE A 81 5.87 -2.39 10.83
CA PHE A 81 6.03 -2.40 9.38
C PHE A 81 5.52 -1.11 8.72
N ILE A 82 4.33 -0.66 9.08
CA ILE A 82 3.73 0.59 8.57
C ILE A 82 4.61 1.77 8.94
N THR A 83 4.97 1.93 10.22
CA THR A 83 5.83 3.02 10.70
C THR A 83 7.15 3.06 9.92
N ASN A 84 7.85 1.92 9.83
CA ASN A 84 9.10 1.82 9.07
C ASN A 84 8.94 2.12 7.57
N SER A 85 7.75 1.92 7.01
CA SER A 85 7.47 2.23 5.61
C SER A 85 7.35 3.74 5.37
N PHE A 86 6.84 4.49 6.35
CA PHE A 86 6.77 5.96 6.27
C PHE A 86 8.07 6.63 6.71
N ASP A 87 8.80 6.10 7.70
CA ASP A 87 10.04 6.70 8.21
C ASP A 87 11.17 6.74 7.17
N ARG A 88 11.09 5.91 6.13
CA ARG A 88 12.06 5.85 5.03
C ARG A 88 11.76 6.84 3.91
N LEU A 89 10.61 7.50 3.95
CA LEU A 89 10.16 8.39 2.88
C LEU A 89 10.46 9.85 3.24
N PRO A 90 10.85 10.69 2.26
CA PRO A 90 10.94 12.12 2.46
C PRO A 90 9.61 12.72 2.90
N PHE A 91 9.69 13.83 3.62
CA PHE A 91 8.51 14.52 4.16
C PHE A 91 7.52 14.88 3.05
N GLU A 92 8.02 15.29 1.88
CA GLU A 92 7.24 15.67 0.70
C GLU A 92 6.44 14.48 0.17
N VAL A 93 7.04 13.28 0.13
CA VAL A 93 6.37 12.05 -0.29
C VAL A 93 5.32 11.62 0.74
N VAL A 94 5.62 11.76 2.04
CA VAL A 94 4.63 11.47 3.08
C VAL A 94 3.45 12.44 3.01
N SER A 95 3.71 13.73 2.79
CA SER A 95 2.66 14.74 2.60
C SER A 95 1.77 14.41 1.40
N ALA A 96 2.38 14.04 0.27
CA ALA A 96 1.69 13.54 -0.91
C ALA A 96 0.79 12.30 -0.62
N LEU A 97 1.29 11.33 0.16
CA LEU A 97 0.51 10.16 0.57
C LEU A 97 -0.68 10.51 1.47
N VAL A 98 -0.51 11.50 2.34
CA VAL A 98 -1.60 12.00 3.19
C VAL A 98 -2.73 12.57 2.31
N ILE A 99 -2.40 13.36 1.30
CA ILE A 99 -3.36 13.90 0.33
C ILE A 99 -4.04 12.76 -0.43
N LEU A 100 -3.25 11.84 -0.97
CA LEU A 100 -3.76 10.69 -1.74
C LEU A 100 -4.74 9.84 -0.92
N SER A 101 -4.49 9.68 0.38
CA SER A 101 -5.32 8.87 1.27
C SER A 101 -6.76 9.36 1.40
N CYS A 102 -7.02 10.65 1.13
CA CYS A 102 -8.36 11.24 1.09
C CYS A 102 -9.25 10.68 -0.02
N PHE A 103 -8.65 10.13 -1.09
CA PHE A 103 -9.36 9.69 -2.30
C PHE A 103 -9.65 8.19 -2.33
N GLY A 104 -9.27 7.46 -1.28
CA GLY A 104 -9.53 6.03 -1.18
C GLY A 104 -8.30 5.17 -1.46
N ALA A 105 -8.55 3.91 -1.80
CA ALA A 105 -7.50 2.90 -1.99
C ALA A 105 -6.72 3.07 -3.30
N SER A 106 -7.28 3.78 -4.28
CA SER A 106 -6.67 4.03 -5.59
C SER A 106 -7.03 5.41 -6.11
N ALA A 107 -6.10 6.05 -6.80
CA ALA A 107 -6.29 7.28 -7.55
C ALA A 107 -6.04 6.98 -9.03
N ASP A 108 -7.05 7.27 -9.85
CA ASP A 108 -6.95 7.13 -11.30
C ASP A 108 -6.12 8.27 -11.92
N ILE A 109 -5.79 8.12 -13.20
CA ILE A 109 -4.95 9.09 -13.93
C ILE A 109 -5.60 10.47 -13.95
N SER A 110 -6.91 10.56 -14.19
CA SER A 110 -7.64 11.83 -14.25
C SER A 110 -7.54 12.60 -12.93
N LEU A 111 -7.69 11.91 -11.80
CA LEU A 111 -7.49 12.51 -10.49
C LEU A 111 -6.03 12.91 -10.25
N MET A 112 -5.08 12.11 -10.75
CA MET A 112 -3.66 12.43 -10.64
C MET A 112 -3.25 13.64 -11.47
N GLU A 113 -3.75 13.83 -12.69
CA GLU A 113 -3.47 15.03 -13.49
C GLU A 113 -3.94 16.31 -12.78
N VAL A 114 -5.05 16.25 -12.04
CA VAL A 114 -5.54 17.39 -11.26
C VAL A 114 -4.67 17.66 -10.04
N LEU A 115 -4.22 16.61 -9.36
CA LEU A 115 -3.45 16.71 -8.13
C LEU A 115 -1.94 16.79 -8.36
N GLU A 116 -1.42 16.48 -9.55
CA GLU A 116 0.01 16.43 -9.90
C GLU A 116 0.71 17.78 -9.67
N ARG A 117 -0.02 18.89 -9.71
CA ARG A 117 0.51 20.22 -9.38
C ARG A 117 0.75 20.41 -7.87
N GLU A 118 0.14 19.59 -7.01
CA GLU A 118 0.25 19.65 -5.55
C GLU A 118 0.98 18.44 -4.93
N ILE A 119 1.23 17.36 -5.67
CA ILE A 119 1.78 16.11 -5.14
C ILE A 119 3.23 15.89 -5.61
N ALA A 120 4.14 15.65 -4.67
CA ALA A 120 5.54 15.26 -4.91
C ALA A 120 5.66 13.94 -5.72
N PRO A 121 6.81 13.65 -6.36
CA PRO A 121 7.00 12.41 -7.11
C PRO A 121 6.78 11.16 -6.24
N LEU A 122 5.74 10.38 -6.56
CA LEU A 122 5.31 9.20 -5.81
C LEU A 122 6.13 7.93 -6.12
N ASP A 123 7.10 8.01 -7.03
CA ASP A 123 7.90 6.84 -7.44
C ASP A 123 8.70 6.25 -6.27
N GLU A 124 9.11 7.07 -5.30
CA GLU A 124 9.78 6.60 -4.10
C GLU A 124 8.86 5.79 -3.19
N ALA A 125 7.59 6.21 -3.06
CA ALA A 125 6.57 5.43 -2.36
C ALA A 125 6.30 4.09 -3.06
N VAL A 126 6.45 4.02 -4.39
CA VAL A 126 6.40 2.75 -5.14
C VAL A 126 7.63 1.88 -4.85
N ALA A 127 8.83 2.46 -4.84
CA ALA A 127 10.09 1.75 -4.55
C ALA A 127 10.09 1.10 -3.16
N HIS A 128 9.46 1.76 -2.18
CA HIS A 128 9.31 1.29 -0.80
C HIS A 128 8.07 0.41 -0.55
N SER A 129 7.35 0.02 -1.61
CA SER A 129 6.14 -0.83 -1.52
C SER A 129 4.98 -0.22 -0.73
N VAL A 130 4.93 1.11 -0.60
CA VAL A 130 3.79 1.81 0.00
C VAL A 130 2.66 1.95 -1.02
N LEU A 131 3.02 2.34 -2.24
CA LEU A 131 2.15 2.38 -3.40
C LEU A 131 2.51 1.29 -4.40
N GLY A 132 1.52 0.89 -5.20
CA GLY A 132 1.70 0.25 -6.48
C GLY A 132 1.31 1.21 -7.59
N LYS A 133 1.88 0.98 -8.78
CA LYS A 133 1.53 1.72 -10.00
C LYS A 133 1.11 0.73 -11.07
N ARG A 134 -0.09 0.90 -11.63
CA ARG A 134 -0.59 0.06 -12.73
C ARG A 134 -1.35 0.94 -13.72
N ASN A 135 -1.00 0.85 -15.00
CA ASN A 135 -1.64 1.63 -16.07
C ASN A 135 -1.68 3.15 -15.78
N GLY A 136 -0.65 3.70 -15.12
CA GLY A 136 -0.63 5.12 -14.71
C GLY A 136 -1.39 5.44 -13.42
N GLU A 137 -2.19 4.52 -12.89
CA GLU A 137 -2.92 4.69 -11.64
C GLU A 137 -2.06 4.29 -10.44
N PHE A 138 -2.17 5.07 -9.37
CA PHE A 138 -1.53 4.76 -8.09
C PHE A 138 -2.55 4.12 -7.15
N TYR A 139 -2.14 3.10 -6.43
CA TYR A 139 -2.97 2.48 -5.41
C TYR A 139 -2.14 2.17 -4.17
N PHE A 140 -2.75 2.32 -3.00
CA PHE A 140 -2.12 1.85 -1.77
C PHE A 140 -1.99 0.35 -1.85
N MET A 141 -0.76 -0.15 -1.62
CA MET A 141 -0.50 -1.58 -1.64
C MET A 141 -1.40 -2.33 -0.65
N HIS A 142 -1.80 -1.63 0.42
CA HIS A 142 -2.74 -2.08 1.42
C HIS A 142 -3.56 -0.93 2.02
N ASP A 143 -4.81 -1.26 2.34
CA ASP A 143 -5.73 -0.49 3.18
C ASP A 143 -5.08 0.04 4.46
N LYS A 144 -4.26 -0.76 5.16
CA LYS A 144 -3.58 -0.28 6.38
C LYS A 144 -2.54 0.82 6.15
N LEU A 145 -1.92 0.88 4.97
CA LEU A 145 -1.00 1.96 4.61
C LEU A 145 -1.79 3.24 4.31
N GLN A 146 -2.93 3.11 3.64
CA GLN A 146 -3.85 4.23 3.41
C GLN A 146 -4.38 4.79 4.75
N GLU A 147 -4.90 3.93 5.64
CA GLU A 147 -5.40 4.34 6.95
C GLU A 147 -4.32 5.04 7.78
N ALA A 148 -3.08 4.56 7.71
CA ALA A 148 -1.96 5.16 8.42
C ALA A 148 -1.58 6.54 7.85
N ALA A 149 -1.58 6.69 6.52
CA ALA A 149 -1.41 8.00 5.88
C ALA A 149 -2.55 8.95 6.30
N TYR A 150 -3.80 8.53 6.18
CA TYR A 150 -4.96 9.34 6.53
C TYR A 150 -4.99 9.74 8.01
N SER A 151 -4.53 8.85 8.89
CA SER A 151 -4.48 9.10 10.33
C SER A 151 -3.40 10.09 10.75
N LYS A 152 -2.43 10.42 9.88
CA LYS A 152 -1.46 11.50 10.14
C LYS A 152 -2.13 12.87 10.18
N MET A 153 -3.27 13.06 9.51
CA MET A 153 -4.08 14.26 9.66
C MET A 153 -4.85 14.23 10.98
N LYS A 154 -4.77 15.32 11.73
CA LYS A 154 -5.65 15.53 12.89
C LYS A 154 -7.10 15.54 12.42
N PRO A 155 -8.06 15.08 13.25
CA PRO A 155 -9.47 15.11 12.89
C PRO A 155 -9.92 16.48 12.35
N GLU A 156 -9.47 17.56 12.99
CA GLU A 156 -9.76 18.98 12.64
C GLU A 156 -9.32 19.35 11.22
N GLU A 157 -8.16 18.83 10.80
CA GLU A 157 -7.56 19.12 9.50
C GLU A 157 -8.27 18.35 8.37
N ARG A 158 -8.83 17.17 8.66
CA ARG A 158 -9.50 16.33 7.65
C ARG A 158 -10.66 17.05 6.98
N CYS A 159 -11.48 17.77 7.76
CA CYS A 159 -12.60 18.53 7.23
C CYS A 159 -12.12 19.60 6.23
N LEU A 160 -11.08 20.35 6.61
CA LEU A 160 -10.50 21.40 5.76
C LEU A 160 -9.93 20.82 4.46
N HIS A 161 -9.19 19.72 4.54
CA HIS A 161 -8.62 19.06 3.37
C HIS A 161 -9.71 18.52 2.43
N HIS A 162 -10.68 17.79 2.96
CA HIS A 162 -11.80 17.26 2.16
C HIS A 162 -12.59 18.38 1.46
N ASN A 163 -12.89 19.47 2.15
CA ASN A 163 -13.57 20.61 1.53
C ASN A 163 -12.69 21.30 0.48
N ARG A 164 -11.41 21.52 0.76
CA ARG A 164 -10.47 22.12 -0.20
C ARG A 164 -10.39 21.30 -1.48
N TYR A 165 -10.17 19.98 -1.39
CA TYR A 165 -10.07 19.12 -2.56
C TYR A 165 -11.41 18.97 -3.29
N GLY A 166 -12.51 18.89 -2.56
CA GLY A 166 -13.86 18.87 -3.13
C GLY A 166 -14.16 20.11 -3.97
N LEU A 167 -13.85 21.30 -3.46
CA LEU A 167 -14.02 22.56 -4.20
C LEU A 167 -13.10 22.63 -5.43
N ALA A 168 -11.82 22.30 -5.26
CA ALA A 168 -10.85 22.32 -6.36
C ALA A 168 -11.27 21.38 -7.51
N LEU A 169 -11.66 20.14 -7.18
CA LEU A 169 -12.14 19.17 -8.16
C LEU A 169 -13.46 19.60 -8.78
N GLY A 170 -14.35 20.26 -8.03
CA GLY A 170 -15.60 20.80 -8.57
C GLY A 170 -15.38 21.81 -9.70
N PHE A 171 -14.39 22.71 -9.55
CA PHE A 171 -14.03 23.64 -10.62
C PHE A 171 -13.48 22.94 -11.86
N VAL A 172 -12.63 21.92 -11.67
CA VAL A 172 -12.09 21.14 -12.79
C VAL A 172 -13.21 20.37 -13.50
N ALA A 173 -14.06 19.67 -12.74
CA ALA A 173 -15.18 18.92 -13.28
C ALA A 173 -16.13 19.79 -14.10
N ALA A 174 -16.43 21.01 -13.62
CA ALA A 174 -17.28 21.95 -14.36
C ALA A 174 -16.63 22.43 -15.67
N ARG A 175 -15.31 22.66 -15.66
CA ARG A 175 -14.56 23.11 -16.84
C ARG A 175 -14.43 22.01 -17.89
N GLU A 176 -14.14 20.79 -17.46
CA GLU A 176 -13.84 19.66 -18.34
C GLU A 176 -15.08 18.79 -18.66
N ARG A 177 -16.20 19.05 -17.99
CA ARG A 177 -17.46 18.29 -18.09
C ARG A 177 -17.26 16.80 -17.82
N ASP A 178 -16.45 16.49 -16.81
CA ASP A 178 -16.14 15.13 -16.38
C ASP A 178 -16.98 14.73 -15.16
N ASP A 179 -17.96 13.87 -15.37
CA ASP A 179 -18.83 13.35 -14.32
C ASP A 179 -18.09 12.52 -13.25
N ARG A 180 -16.97 11.86 -13.60
CA ARG A 180 -16.18 11.08 -12.64
C ARG A 180 -15.47 11.99 -11.65
N VAL A 181 -14.88 13.07 -12.16
CA VAL A 181 -14.25 14.11 -11.32
C VAL A 181 -15.31 14.81 -10.48
N LEU A 182 -16.51 15.06 -11.04
CA LEU A 182 -17.64 15.63 -10.30
C LEU A 182 -18.08 14.73 -9.14
N LEU A 183 -18.25 13.42 -9.37
CA LEU A 183 -18.62 12.47 -8.34
C LEU A 183 -17.56 12.39 -7.23
N THR A 184 -16.28 12.44 -7.60
CA THR A 184 -15.18 12.50 -6.64
C THR A 184 -15.22 13.81 -5.83
N ALA A 185 -15.46 14.95 -6.48
CA ALA A 185 -15.61 16.25 -5.81
C ALA A 185 -16.73 16.24 -4.77
N VAL A 186 -17.92 15.74 -5.15
CA VAL A 186 -19.07 15.62 -4.25
C VAL A 186 -18.77 14.66 -3.10
N SER A 187 -18.10 13.54 -3.37
CA SER A 187 -17.66 12.61 -2.32
C SER A 187 -16.76 13.29 -1.29
N GLN A 188 -15.78 14.09 -1.75
CA GLN A 188 -14.89 14.86 -0.87
C GLN A 188 -15.68 15.86 -0.01
N ILE A 189 -16.59 16.64 -0.59
CA ILE A 189 -17.43 17.60 0.15
C ILE A 189 -18.27 16.88 1.23
N ASN A 190 -18.91 15.77 0.88
CA ASN A 190 -19.70 14.96 1.81
C ASN A 190 -18.86 14.43 2.99
N HIS A 191 -17.60 14.06 2.74
CA HIS A 191 -16.67 13.66 3.80
C HIS A 191 -16.28 14.83 4.71
N GLY A 192 -16.12 16.04 4.16
CA GLY A 192 -15.89 17.26 4.93
C GLY A 192 -17.02 17.55 5.92
N ASP A 193 -18.27 17.57 5.43
CA ASP A 193 -19.45 17.88 6.24
C ASP A 193 -19.70 16.87 7.36
N ARG A 194 -19.54 15.56 7.09
CA ARG A 194 -19.68 14.52 8.14
C ARG A 194 -18.65 14.68 9.25
N THR A 195 -17.42 15.03 8.90
CA THR A 195 -16.34 15.22 9.87
C THR A 195 -16.62 16.43 10.76
N GLN A 196 -17.17 17.50 10.20
CA GLN A 196 -17.59 18.68 10.95
C GLN A 196 -18.77 18.41 11.88
N SER A 197 -19.76 17.63 11.43
CA SER A 197 -20.92 17.24 12.24
C SER A 197 -20.52 16.42 13.48
N LEU A 198 -19.58 15.48 13.33
CA LEU A 198 -19.05 14.67 14.44
C LEU A 198 -18.24 15.48 15.46
N MET A 199 -17.62 16.59 15.05
CA MET A 199 -16.95 17.50 16.00
C MET A 199 -17.95 18.28 16.83
N LYS A 200 -19.03 18.76 16.20
CA LYS A 200 -20.09 19.50 16.90
C LYS A 200 -20.87 18.65 17.90
N SER A 201 -20.95 17.32 17.70
CA SER A 201 -21.66 16.41 18.61
C SER A 201 -20.83 15.93 19.81
N LYS A 202 -19.53 16.25 19.87
CA LYS A 202 -18.62 15.86 20.97
C LYS A 202 -18.28 17.02 21.92
N LEU A 203 -18.82 18.20 21.66
CA LEU A 203 -18.79 19.39 22.52
C LEU A 203 -20.14 19.50 23.24
#